data_AF-A0A538K0M8-F1
#
_entry.id   AF-A0A538K0M8-F1
#
_cell.length_a   1.000
_cell.length_b   1.000
_cell.length_c   1.000
_cell.angle_alpha   90.00
_cell.angle_beta   90.00
_cell.angle_gamma   90.00
#
_symmetry.space_group_name_H-M   'P 1'
#
loop_
_entity.id
_entity.type
_entity.pdbx_description
1 polymer ?
#
loop_
_entity_poly.entity_id
_entity_poly.type
_entity_poly.pdbx_seq_one_letter_code
_entity_poly.pdbx_strand_id
1 'polypeptide(L)'
;MKAGSHFTFLTPHGSLDLLGDLDGAPPYAKLKTAAGPPAELEGELVVVASLDHLIAMKEASGRTKDKLMATEYRLLSDELRAPKA
;
A
#
# COMPACT_ATOMS: atom_id res chain seq x y z
N MET A 1 -8.13 21.18 -4.65
CA MET A 1 -8.49 20.18 -3.63
C MET A 1 -9.69 19.40 -4.15
N LYS A 2 -9.58 18.08 -4.37
CA LYS A 2 -10.76 17.23 -4.58
C LYS A 2 -11.25 16.79 -3.21
N ALA A 3 -12.21 17.53 -2.65
CA ALA A 3 -12.88 17.09 -1.43
C ALA A 3 -13.56 15.73 -1.70
N GLY A 4 -13.28 14.71 -0.88
CA GLY A 4 -13.96 13.40 -0.96
C GLY A 4 -13.15 12.22 -1.50
N SER A 5 -11.83 12.15 -1.29
CA SER A 5 -11.02 10.98 -1.67
C SER A 5 -10.49 10.15 -0.50
N HIS A 6 -10.78 10.51 0.76
CA HIS A 6 -10.34 9.77 1.95
C HIS A 6 -11.54 9.58 2.87
N PHE A 7 -11.98 8.35 3.06
CA PHE A 7 -13.09 8.01 3.95
C PHE A 7 -12.67 6.90 4.90
N THR A 8 -12.93 7.07 6.19
CA THR A 8 -12.77 6.00 7.17
C THR A 8 -14.15 5.55 7.63
N PHE A 9 -14.51 4.31 7.31
CA PHE A 9 -15.72 3.65 7.78
C PHE A 9 -15.42 2.90 9.08
N LEU A 10 -16.30 3.03 10.06
CA LEU A 10 -16.24 2.20 11.26
C LEU A 10 -17.04 0.92 11.00
N THR A 11 -16.38 -0.22 11.14
CA THR A 11 -17.00 -1.54 11.04
C THR A 11 -16.92 -2.26 12.39
N PRO A 12 -17.71 -3.32 12.62
CA PRO A 12 -17.54 -4.18 13.80
C PRO A 12 -16.13 -4.79 13.94
N HIS A 13 -15.34 -4.82 12.86
CA HIS A 13 -14.00 -5.40 12.82
C HIS A 13 -12.88 -4.33 12.89
N GLY A 14 -13.23 -3.07 13.06
CA GLY A 14 -12.29 -1.94 13.07
C GLY A 14 -12.52 -0.94 11.94
N SER A 15 -11.60 0.00 11.81
CA SER A 15 -11.66 1.05 10.79
C SER A 15 -11.26 0.53 9.41
N LEU A 16 -12.05 0.88 8.39
CA LEU A 16 -11.78 0.61 6.98
C LEU A 16 -11.59 1.92 6.23
N ASP A 17 -10.40 2.11 5.67
CA ASP A 17 -10.08 3.30 4.87
C ASP A 17 -10.34 3.07 3.38
N LEU A 18 -11.16 3.93 2.76
CA LEU A 18 -11.32 4.04 1.32
C LEU A 18 -10.55 5.27 0.81
N LEU A 19 -9.56 5.00 -0.04
CA LEU A 19 -8.57 5.98 -0.48
C LEU A 19 -8.64 6.10 -2.01
N GLY A 20 -9.13 7.24 -2.50
CA GLY A 20 -9.29 7.54 -3.93
C GLY A 20 -8.04 8.15 -4.56
N ASP A 21 -7.30 8.97 -3.82
CA ASP A 21 -6.04 9.57 -4.25
C ASP A 21 -5.04 9.48 -3.08
N LEU A 22 -3.85 8.92 -3.30
CA LEU A 22 -2.80 8.79 -2.28
C LEU A 22 -1.52 9.46 -2.74
N ASP A 23 -0.93 10.26 -1.85
CA ASP A 23 0.39 10.85 -2.09
C ASP A 23 1.42 9.72 -2.26
N GLY A 24 2.28 9.85 -3.26
CA GLY A 24 3.27 8.83 -3.61
C GLY A 24 2.71 7.63 -4.38
N ALA A 25 1.39 7.55 -4.62
CA ALA A 25 0.78 6.52 -5.45
C ALA A 25 0.45 7.06 -6.85
N PRO A 26 0.56 6.23 -7.90
CA PRO A 26 -0.02 6.55 -9.20
C PRO A 26 -1.56 6.44 -9.12
N PRO A 27 -2.29 6.94 -10.14
CA PRO A 27 -3.74 6.75 -10.23
C PRO A 27 -4.15 5.28 -10.09
N TYR A 28 -5.29 5.01 -9.46
CA TYR A 28 -5.74 3.65 -9.11
C TYR A 28 -5.63 2.63 -10.26
N ALA A 29 -5.99 3.01 -11.48
CA ALA A 29 -5.88 2.12 -12.63
C ALA A 29 -4.44 1.62 -12.86
N LYS A 30 -3.44 2.50 -12.74
CA LYS A 30 -2.02 2.14 -12.84
C LYS A 30 -1.55 1.34 -11.63
N LEU A 31 -2.00 1.71 -10.44
CA LEU A 31 -1.68 0.99 -9.21
C LEU A 31 -2.19 -0.46 -9.27
N LYS A 32 -3.43 -0.67 -9.73
CA LYS A 32 -4.05 -1.98 -9.91
C LYS A 32 -3.32 -2.84 -10.94
N THR A 33 -2.90 -2.26 -12.07
CA THR A 33 -2.15 -3.00 -13.09
C THR A 33 -0.75 -3.42 -12.63
N ALA A 34 -0.15 -2.66 -11.71
CA ALA A 34 1.17 -2.95 -11.15
C ALA A 34 1.10 -3.70 -9.81
N ALA A 35 -0.09 -4.12 -9.39
CA ALA A 35 -0.28 -4.93 -8.19
C ALA A 35 0.45 -6.27 -8.32
N GLY A 36 0.82 -6.85 -7.18
CA GLY A 36 1.35 -8.21 -7.14
C GLY A 36 0.28 -9.24 -7.54
N PRO A 37 0.66 -10.53 -7.63
CA PRO A 37 -0.29 -11.62 -7.77
C PRO A 37 -1.38 -11.53 -6.68
N PRO A 38 -2.65 -11.89 -6.98
CA PRO A 38 -3.69 -11.92 -5.97
C PRO A 38 -3.30 -12.80 -4.79
N ALA A 39 -3.50 -12.29 -3.58
CA ALA A 39 -3.35 -13.03 -2.34
C ALA A 39 -4.72 -13.54 -1.90
N GLU A 40 -4.77 -14.78 -1.43
CA GLU A 40 -5.97 -15.32 -0.78
C GLU A 40 -6.08 -14.74 0.63
N LEU A 41 -7.24 -14.17 0.95
CA LEU A 41 -7.59 -13.66 2.27
C LEU A 41 -9.01 -14.12 2.61
N GLU A 42 -9.15 -15.01 3.59
CA GLU A 42 -10.45 -15.54 4.03
C GLU A 42 -11.30 -16.12 2.87
N GLY A 43 -10.65 -16.79 1.91
CA GLY A 43 -11.29 -17.38 0.73
C GLY A 43 -11.53 -16.40 -0.43
N GLU A 44 -11.19 -15.13 -0.28
CA GLU A 44 -11.32 -14.10 -1.31
C GLU A 44 -9.96 -13.75 -1.93
N LEU A 45 -9.92 -13.58 -3.25
CA LEU A 45 -8.70 -13.15 -3.96
C LEU A 45 -8.60 -11.63 -3.98
N VAL A 46 -7.59 -11.11 -3.27
CA VAL A 46 -7.35 -9.66 -3.13
C VAL A 46 -6.05 -9.28 -3.82
N VAL A 47 -6.10 -8.26 -4.66
CA VAL A 47 -4.89 -7.67 -5.25
C VAL A 47 -4.23 -6.71 -4.26
N VAL A 48 -2.92 -6.87 -4.09
CA VAL A 48 -2.12 -6.07 -3.14
C VAL A 48 -1.16 -5.17 -3.93
N ALA A 49 -1.09 -3.90 -3.55
CA ALA A 49 -0.13 -2.96 -4.14
C ALA A 49 1.30 -3.50 -4.01
N SER A 50 2.14 -3.28 -5.03
CA SER A 50 3.52 -3.72 -4.97
C SER A 50 4.29 -3.02 -3.84
N LEU A 51 5.33 -3.68 -3.35
CA LEU A 51 6.15 -3.16 -2.27
C LEU A 51 6.78 -1.80 -2.60
N ASP A 52 7.18 -1.58 -3.87
CA ASP A 52 7.69 -0.29 -4.34
C ASP A 52 6.65 0.83 -4.19
N HIS A 53 5.38 0.56 -4.53
CA HIS A 53 4.31 1.55 -4.36
C HIS A 53 4.00 1.80 -2.89
N LEU A 54 4.03 0.77 -2.04
CA LEU A 54 3.85 0.93 -0.59
C LEU A 54 4.97 1.78 0.02
N ILE A 55 6.22 1.56 -0.39
CA ILE A 55 7.38 2.38 0.00
C ILE A 55 7.16 3.84 -0.40
N ALA A 56 6.82 4.09 -1.68
CA ALA A 56 6.60 5.44 -2.19
C ALA A 56 5.48 6.19 -1.44
N MET A 57 4.36 5.51 -1.14
CA MET A 57 3.27 6.07 -0.33
C MET A 57 3.72 6.44 1.08
N LYS A 58 4.54 5.60 1.72
CA LYS A 58 5.05 5.84 3.08
C LYS A 58 6.04 7.00 3.12
N GLU A 59 6.92 7.10 2.14
CA GLU A 59 7.89 8.20 2.02
C GLU A 59 7.23 9.55 1.76
N ALA A 60 6.18 9.56 0.93
CA ALA A 60 5.42 10.77 0.62
C ALA A 60 4.65 11.30 1.84
N SER A 61 4.38 10.46 2.84
CA SER A 61 3.68 10.88 4.05
C SER A 61 4.55 11.74 4.97
N GLY A 62 3.92 12.71 5.63
CA GLY A 62 4.62 13.62 6.55
C GLY A 62 4.95 13.03 7.93
N ARG A 63 4.50 11.81 8.25
CA ARG A 63 4.58 11.25 9.61
C ARG A 63 5.89 10.49 9.81
N THR A 64 6.60 10.77 10.91
CA THR A 64 7.86 10.08 11.26
C THR A 64 7.70 8.56 11.29
N LYS A 65 6.58 8.05 11.82
CA LYS A 65 6.28 6.62 11.86
C LYS A 65 6.29 5.99 10.46
N ASP A 66 5.65 6.62 9.49
CA ASP A 66 5.57 6.07 8.14
C ASP A 66 6.93 6.05 7.44
N LYS A 67 7.76 7.09 7.65
CA LYS A 67 9.14 7.11 7.14
C LYS A 67 9.99 5.98 7.70
N LEU A 68 9.81 5.62 8.98
CA LEU A 68 10.46 4.45 9.57
C LEU A 68 9.98 3.14 8.92
N MET A 69 8.67 3.00 8.71
CA MET A 69 8.10 1.83 8.03
C MET A 69 8.59 1.69 6.59
N ALA A 70 8.82 2.79 5.85
CA ALA A 70 9.41 2.72 4.52
C ALA A 70 10.79 2.05 4.53
N THR A 71 11.59 2.27 5.57
CA THR A 71 12.89 1.60 5.74
C THR A 71 12.74 0.09 5.93
N GLU A 72 11.80 -0.34 6.76
CA GLU A 72 11.51 -1.77 6.94
C GLU A 72 11.04 -2.43 5.63
N TYR A 73 10.20 -1.74 4.86
CA TYR A 73 9.73 -2.24 3.57
C TYR A 73 10.85 -2.38 2.54
N ARG A 74 11.83 -1.47 2.55
CA ARG A 74 13.01 -1.60 1.68
C ARG A 74 13.83 -2.84 2.04
N LEU A 75 14.05 -3.11 3.33
CA LEU A 75 14.74 -4.32 3.78
C LEU A 75 14.03 -5.58 3.28
N LEU A 76 12.69 -5.63 3.39
CA LEU A 76 11.90 -6.74 2.84
C LEU A 76 12.02 -6.84 1.31
N SER A 77 12.04 -5.72 0.61
CA SER A 77 12.20 -5.68 -0.84
C SER A 77 13.55 -6.24 -1.27
N ASP A 78 14.63 -5.86 -0.57
CA ASP A 78 15.98 -6.32 -0.84
C ASP A 78 16.10 -7.82 -0.59
N GLU A 79 15.54 -8.32 0.52
CA GLU A 79 15.51 -9.75 0.85
C GLU A 79 14.75 -10.56 -0.21
N LEU A 80 13.58 -10.09 -0.65
CA LEU A 80 12.77 -10.78 -1.67
C LEU A 80 13.44 -10.81 -3.05
N ARG A 81 14.32 -9.85 -3.34
CA ARG A 81 15.07 -9.74 -4.61
C ARG A 81 16.45 -10.38 -4.53
N ALA A 82 16.91 -10.71 -3.33
CA ALA A 82 18.19 -11.39 -3.15
C ALA A 82 18.17 -12.75 -3.87
N PRO A 83 19.25 -13.13 -4.56
CA PRO A 83 19.35 -14.46 -5.14
C PRO A 83 19.27 -15.49 -4.01
N LYS A 84 18.32 -16.42 -4.10
CA LYS A 84 18.27 -17.57 -3.19
C LYS A 84 19.55 -18.39 -3.40
N ALA A 85 20.30 -18.60 -2.31
CA ALA A 85 21.48 -19.46 -2.29
C ALA A 85 21.12 -20.94 -2.52
#